data_AF-A0A1G4TVR8-F1
#
_entry.id   AF-A0A1G4TVR8-F1
#
_cell.length_a   1.000
_cell.length_b   1.000
_cell.length_c   1.000
_cell.angle_alpha   90.00
_cell.angle_beta   90.00
_cell.angle_gamma   90.00
#
_symmetry.space_group_name_H-M   'P 1'
#
loop_
_entity.id
_entity.type
_entity.pdbx_description
1 polymer ?
#
loop_
_entity_poly.entity_id
_entity_poly.type
_entity_poly.pdbx_seq_one_letter_code
_entity_poly.pdbx_strand_id
1 'polypeptide(L)'
;STSITASYPSTCTYAKTCNQPTWTKDAKGNQADYTYDNTHGGVLTVTLPADQNGLRQRTYNTYTAYNTGNGTIYRLTRSETCGLTSAQLTLTACPADINTSVTLTDYGTSSTAPYTYKSNQPYQVTVRDNRASGYDSATTTYAYDKVGNVMSVDGPLSGTNDKSFTTYDANRRKIFEIGPIPGGTGVHRRVVHHWYDADGREWKTENGYSNTDATDGSGFVVVNFTRVTFDAAGRPGRTEVVQP
;
A
#
# COMPACT_ATOMS: atom_id res chain seq x y z
N SER A 1 23.29 24.36 11.06
CA SER A 1 23.08 24.41 9.61
C SER A 1 22.39 23.11 9.19
N THR A 2 21.20 23.16 8.62
CA THR A 2 20.40 21.99 8.19
C THR A 2 20.48 21.80 6.69
N SER A 3 21.67 21.96 6.11
CA SER A 3 21.87 21.83 4.67
C SER A 3 21.88 20.35 4.28
N ILE A 4 20.96 19.97 3.39
CA ILE A 4 21.00 18.71 2.65
C ILE A 4 21.72 19.00 1.33
N THR A 5 22.64 18.14 0.93
CA THR A 5 23.33 18.24 -0.35
C THR A 5 22.96 17.05 -1.23
N ALA A 6 22.99 17.25 -2.55
CA ALA A 6 22.71 16.22 -3.53
C ALA A 6 23.66 16.36 -4.72
N SER A 7 24.01 15.24 -5.34
CA SER A 7 24.71 15.22 -6.61
C SER A 7 23.78 14.70 -7.68
N TYR A 8 23.93 15.23 -8.89
CA TYR A 8 23.19 14.82 -10.08
C TYR A 8 24.19 14.40 -11.16
N PRO A 9 23.77 13.65 -12.19
CA PRO A 9 24.62 13.37 -13.34
C PRO A 9 25.16 14.67 -13.96
N SER A 10 26.47 14.72 -14.25
CA SER A 10 27.10 15.90 -14.87
C SER A 10 26.68 16.10 -16.33
N THR A 11 26.18 15.05 -16.98
CA THR A 11 25.65 15.07 -18.35
C THR A 11 24.27 14.45 -18.38
N CYS A 12 23.32 15.10 -19.07
CA CYS A 12 21.99 14.54 -19.30
C CYS A 12 22.00 13.59 -20.51
N THR A 13 22.54 12.39 -20.32
CA THR A 13 22.51 11.34 -21.36
C THR A 13 21.11 10.73 -21.51
N TYR A 14 20.37 10.62 -20.40
CA TYR A 14 19.03 10.06 -20.38
C TYR A 14 18.06 11.05 -19.71
N ALA A 15 17.10 11.54 -20.48
CA ALA A 15 16.15 12.56 -20.02
C ALA A 15 15.34 12.13 -18.78
N LYS A 16 15.12 10.82 -18.59
CA LYS A 16 14.34 10.28 -17.47
C LYS A 16 15.08 10.21 -16.14
N THR A 17 16.42 10.29 -16.17
CA THR A 17 17.26 10.12 -14.97
C THR A 17 18.16 11.33 -14.69
N CYS A 18 18.30 12.28 -15.62
CA CYS A 18 19.25 13.36 -15.44
C CYS A 18 18.86 14.41 -14.41
N ASN A 19 17.56 14.52 -14.06
CA ASN A 19 17.09 15.32 -12.94
C ASN A 19 16.98 14.51 -11.63
N GLN A 20 17.49 13.27 -11.60
CA GLN A 20 17.47 12.42 -10.43
C GLN A 20 18.83 12.44 -9.72
N PRO A 21 18.87 12.57 -8.39
CA PRO A 21 20.13 12.63 -7.66
C PRO A 21 20.84 11.28 -7.63
N THR A 22 22.14 11.23 -7.93
CA THR A 22 22.96 10.02 -7.76
C THR A 22 23.26 9.72 -6.29
N TRP A 23 23.31 10.75 -5.44
CA TRP A 23 23.35 10.62 -3.99
C TRP A 23 22.76 11.85 -3.30
N THR A 24 22.31 11.68 -2.06
CA THR A 24 21.97 12.77 -1.13
C THR A 24 22.73 12.60 0.18
N LYS A 25 23.03 13.70 0.86
CA LYS A 25 23.75 13.70 2.13
C LYS A 25 23.11 14.69 3.09
N ASP A 26 22.76 14.20 4.28
CA ASP A 26 22.17 15.01 5.33
C ASP A 26 23.20 15.90 6.04
N ALA A 27 22.73 16.77 6.94
CA ALA A 27 23.59 17.66 7.71
C ALA A 27 24.52 16.94 8.72
N LYS A 28 24.26 15.65 9.00
CA LYS A 28 25.10 14.79 9.85
C LYS A 28 26.15 14.03 9.03
N GLY A 29 26.21 14.24 7.71
CA GLY A 29 27.14 13.58 6.81
C GLY A 29 26.68 12.18 6.35
N ASN A 30 25.47 11.77 6.71
CA ASN A 30 24.92 10.48 6.31
C ASN A 30 24.52 10.53 4.83
N GLN A 31 25.19 9.72 4.02
CA GLN A 31 24.97 9.67 2.57
C GLN A 31 24.12 8.47 2.15
N ALA A 32 23.10 8.73 1.32
CA ALA A 32 22.34 7.71 0.61
C ALA A 32 22.65 7.79 -0.89
N ASP A 33 22.89 6.63 -1.52
CA ASP A 33 23.22 6.52 -2.94
C ASP A 33 22.09 5.86 -3.73
N TYR A 34 21.88 6.28 -4.98
CA TYR A 34 20.78 5.84 -5.82
C TYR A 34 21.25 5.41 -7.20
N THR A 35 20.57 4.42 -7.78
CA THR A 35 20.67 4.09 -9.20
C THR A 35 19.29 4.04 -9.82
N TYR A 36 19.21 4.27 -11.14
CA TYR A 36 17.96 4.42 -11.87
C TYR A 36 18.00 3.65 -13.17
N ASP A 37 16.82 3.22 -13.63
CA ASP A 37 16.65 2.65 -14.95
C ASP A 37 16.62 3.76 -16.00
N ASN A 38 17.45 3.66 -17.04
CA ASN A 38 17.56 4.68 -18.07
C ASN A 38 16.37 4.70 -19.05
N THR A 39 15.58 3.63 -19.11
CA THR A 39 14.43 3.46 -20.01
C THR A 39 13.16 4.02 -19.40
N HIS A 40 12.94 3.85 -18.10
CA HIS A 40 11.70 4.28 -17.43
C HIS A 40 11.90 5.20 -16.22
N GLY A 41 13.13 5.46 -15.79
CA GLY A 41 13.46 6.38 -14.71
C GLY A 41 13.19 5.84 -13.30
N GLY A 42 12.79 4.57 -13.18
CA GLY A 42 12.50 3.96 -11.88
C GLY A 42 13.78 3.75 -11.08
N VAL A 43 13.72 3.97 -9.76
CA VAL A 43 14.86 3.73 -8.86
C VAL A 43 15.15 2.23 -8.82
N LEU A 44 16.33 1.81 -9.26
CA LEU A 44 16.80 0.42 -9.25
C LEU A 44 17.42 0.05 -7.91
N THR A 45 18.22 0.93 -7.31
CA THR A 45 18.77 0.68 -5.97
C THR A 45 18.78 1.91 -5.10
N VAL A 46 18.55 1.72 -3.80
CA VAL A 46 18.78 2.71 -2.74
C VAL A 46 19.77 2.12 -1.76
N THR A 47 20.88 2.80 -1.50
CA THR A 47 21.88 2.36 -0.51
C THR A 47 21.95 3.40 0.60
N LEU A 48 21.50 3.03 1.78
CA LEU A 48 21.52 3.90 2.95
C LEU A 48 22.95 4.05 3.53
N PRO A 49 23.16 5.04 4.40
CA PRO A 49 24.41 5.18 5.15
C PRO A 49 24.75 3.90 5.93
N ALA A 50 26.02 3.72 6.28
CA ALA A 50 26.44 2.62 7.13
C ALA A 50 25.88 2.76 8.55
N ASP A 51 25.46 1.65 9.14
CA ASP A 51 25.11 1.56 10.55
C ASP A 51 26.35 1.49 11.45
N GLN A 52 26.15 1.30 12.75
CA GLN A 52 27.22 1.20 13.74
C GLN A 52 28.16 -0.01 13.51
N ASN A 53 27.69 -1.03 12.78
CA ASN A 53 28.45 -2.22 12.44
C ASN A 53 29.11 -2.13 11.05
N GLY A 54 29.02 -0.98 10.37
CA GLY A 54 29.56 -0.79 9.03
C GLY A 54 28.72 -1.43 7.92
N LEU A 55 27.51 -1.91 8.23
CA LEU A 55 26.58 -2.46 7.23
C LEU A 55 25.77 -1.33 6.61
N ARG A 56 25.67 -1.34 5.29
CA ARG A 56 24.82 -0.43 4.53
C ARG A 56 23.58 -1.18 4.09
N GLN A 57 22.42 -0.72 4.51
CA GLN A 57 21.16 -1.27 4.03
C GLN A 57 20.97 -0.87 2.56
N ARG A 58 20.83 -1.86 1.69
CA ARG A 58 20.55 -1.65 0.27
C ARG A 58 19.23 -2.30 -0.12
N THR A 59 18.41 -1.53 -0.83
CA THR A 59 17.19 -1.99 -1.47
C THR A 59 17.43 -2.14 -2.98
N TYR A 60 17.05 -3.28 -3.54
CA TYR A 60 17.03 -3.60 -4.96
C TYR A 60 15.57 -3.66 -5.44
N ASN A 61 15.27 -2.91 -6.49
CA ASN A 61 13.94 -2.81 -7.07
C ASN A 61 13.94 -3.41 -8.47
N THR A 62 12.93 -4.24 -8.75
CA THR A 62 12.70 -4.83 -10.07
C THR A 62 11.37 -4.33 -10.61
N TYR A 63 11.38 -3.86 -11.85
CA TYR A 63 10.20 -3.39 -12.56
C TYR A 63 9.86 -4.34 -13.70
N THR A 64 8.56 -4.46 -13.97
CA THR A 64 8.05 -5.20 -15.12
C THR A 64 7.28 -4.24 -16.02
N ALA A 65 7.50 -4.38 -17.33
CA ALA A 65 6.78 -3.65 -18.36
C ALA A 65 5.39 -4.27 -18.57
N TYR A 66 4.36 -3.44 -18.65
CA TYR A 66 3.00 -3.86 -18.91
C TYR A 66 2.34 -2.99 -19.96
N ASN A 67 1.74 -3.64 -20.95
CA ASN A 67 1.02 -2.96 -22.01
C ASN A 67 -0.42 -2.65 -21.56
N THR A 68 -0.79 -1.38 -21.58
CA THR A 68 -2.13 -0.90 -21.19
C THR A 68 -3.09 -0.80 -22.38
N GLY A 69 -2.61 -1.00 -23.60
CA GLY A 69 -3.30 -0.69 -24.86
C GLY A 69 -2.98 0.72 -25.36
N ASN A 70 -2.78 1.68 -24.46
CA ASN A 70 -2.42 3.08 -24.78
C ASN A 70 -0.92 3.37 -24.61
N GLY A 71 -0.13 2.35 -24.30
CA GLY A 71 1.30 2.46 -24.05
C GLY A 71 1.78 1.44 -23.01
N THR A 72 3.08 1.50 -22.74
CA THR A 72 3.75 0.65 -21.76
C THR A 72 3.95 1.42 -20.46
N ILE A 73 3.50 0.85 -19.35
CA ILE A 73 3.82 1.29 -18.00
C ILE A 73 4.84 0.33 -17.38
N TYR A 74 5.72 0.84 -16.52
CA TYR A 74 6.66 0.03 -15.75
C TYR A 74 6.24 0.06 -14.30
N ARG A 75 6.02 -1.12 -13.72
CA ARG A 75 5.50 -1.26 -12.36
C ARG A 75 6.51 -2.02 -11.50
N LEU A 76 6.73 -1.54 -10.27
CA LEU A 76 7.59 -2.22 -9.30
C LEU A 76 6.93 -3.53 -8.89
N THR A 77 7.56 -4.66 -9.21
CA THR A 77 7.02 -6.00 -8.92
C THR A 77 7.78 -6.72 -7.80
N ARG A 78 9.01 -6.25 -7.50
CA ARG A 78 9.82 -6.78 -6.41
C ARG A 78 10.68 -5.68 -5.81
N SER A 79 10.69 -5.59 -4.49
CA SER A 79 11.62 -4.79 -3.71
C SER A 79 12.27 -5.71 -2.69
N GLU A 80 13.59 -5.80 -2.70
CA GLU A 80 14.37 -6.67 -1.81
C GLU A 80 15.41 -5.85 -1.07
N THR A 81 15.47 -5.98 0.25
CA THR A 81 16.34 -5.19 1.10
C THR A 81 17.21 -6.08 1.98
N CYS A 82 18.49 -5.72 2.11
CA CYS A 82 19.43 -6.42 2.96
C CYS A 82 20.58 -5.51 3.43
N GLY A 83 21.26 -5.91 4.51
CA GLY A 83 22.47 -5.24 5.01
C GLY A 83 23.72 -5.77 4.31
N LEU A 84 24.53 -4.89 3.74
CA LEU A 84 25.73 -5.25 2.99
C LEU A 84 26.99 -4.59 3.58
N THR A 85 28.08 -5.34 3.65
CA THR A 85 29.41 -4.77 3.88
C THR A 85 29.89 -4.01 2.64
N SER A 86 30.91 -3.16 2.79
CA SER A 86 31.51 -2.44 1.66
C SER A 86 31.96 -3.35 0.52
N ALA A 87 32.45 -4.56 0.83
CA ALA A 87 32.87 -5.55 -0.16
C ALA A 87 31.70 -6.15 -0.97
N GLN A 88 30.49 -6.12 -0.42
CA GLN A 88 29.28 -6.69 -1.02
C GLN A 88 28.46 -5.66 -1.81
N LEU A 89 28.83 -4.37 -1.80
CA LEU A 89 28.10 -3.31 -2.53
C LEU A 89 28.19 -3.43 -4.06
N THR A 90 29.04 -4.31 -4.58
CA THR A 90 29.13 -4.60 -6.03
C THR A 90 28.10 -5.64 -6.48
N LEU A 91 27.42 -6.30 -5.54
CA LEU A 91 26.39 -7.28 -5.87
C LEU A 91 25.17 -6.61 -6.50
N THR A 92 24.51 -7.35 -7.39
CA THR A 92 23.32 -6.91 -8.13
C THR A 92 22.01 -7.36 -7.49
N ALA A 93 22.10 -8.18 -6.44
CA ALA A 93 20.99 -8.68 -5.64
C ALA A 93 21.50 -8.95 -4.21
N CYS A 94 20.57 -9.18 -3.28
CA CYS A 94 20.96 -9.60 -1.95
C CYS A 94 21.55 -11.03 -1.96
N PRO A 95 22.65 -11.28 -1.22
CA PRO A 95 23.12 -12.63 -0.93
C PRO A 95 22.01 -13.54 -0.37
N ALA A 96 22.06 -14.83 -0.70
CA ALA A 96 21.04 -15.79 -0.28
C ALA A 96 21.11 -16.16 1.22
N ASP A 97 22.25 -15.91 1.85
CA ASP A 97 22.61 -16.32 3.21
C ASP A 97 22.49 -15.21 4.27
N ILE A 98 22.02 -14.03 3.87
CA ILE A 98 21.78 -12.91 4.79
C ILE A 98 20.28 -12.71 5.01
N ASN A 99 19.93 -12.06 6.12
CA ASN A 99 18.55 -11.69 6.35
C ASN A 99 18.10 -10.69 5.27
N THR A 100 17.08 -11.08 4.50
CA THR A 100 16.49 -10.22 3.47
C THR A 100 15.02 -9.97 3.78
N SER A 101 14.55 -8.76 3.49
CA SER A 101 13.11 -8.47 3.46
C SER A 101 12.71 -8.22 2.02
N VAL A 102 11.74 -8.97 1.53
CA VAL A 102 11.28 -8.97 0.15
C VAL A 102 9.80 -8.62 0.12
N THR A 103 9.44 -7.58 -0.63
CA THR A 103 8.07 -7.28 -1.01
C THR A 103 7.88 -7.64 -2.47
N LEU A 104 6.94 -8.54 -2.76
CA LEU A 104 6.47 -8.87 -4.09
C LEU A 104 5.14 -8.17 -4.31
N THR A 105 4.96 -7.61 -5.50
CA THR A 105 3.71 -6.96 -5.90
C THR A 105 3.26 -7.53 -7.24
N ASP A 106 2.12 -8.22 -7.21
CA ASP A 106 1.42 -8.65 -8.40
C ASP A 106 0.30 -7.66 -8.70
N TYR A 107 0.21 -7.24 -9.96
CA TYR A 107 -0.82 -6.34 -10.46
C TYR A 107 -1.97 -7.09 -11.14
N GLY A 108 -1.92 -8.42 -11.14
CA GLY A 108 -2.93 -9.29 -11.70
C GLY A 108 -3.00 -9.27 -13.22
N THR A 109 -3.98 -9.98 -13.75
CA THR A 109 -4.26 -10.12 -15.18
C THR A 109 -5.70 -9.70 -15.49
N SER A 110 -6.07 -9.74 -16.76
CA SER A 110 -7.48 -9.56 -17.14
C SER A 110 -8.44 -10.58 -16.49
N SER A 111 -7.95 -11.72 -15.98
CA SER A 111 -8.80 -12.71 -15.29
C SER A 111 -8.83 -12.52 -13.77
N THR A 112 -7.70 -12.19 -13.14
CA THR A 112 -7.61 -12.08 -11.67
C THR A 112 -7.98 -10.69 -11.18
N ALA A 113 -7.67 -9.64 -11.96
CA ALA A 113 -7.93 -8.24 -11.62
C ALA A 113 -8.49 -7.46 -12.83
N PRO A 114 -9.64 -7.87 -13.40
CA PRO A 114 -10.16 -7.36 -14.68
C PRO A 114 -10.32 -5.84 -14.74
N TYR A 115 -10.54 -5.18 -13.60
CA TYR A 115 -10.75 -3.74 -13.54
C TYR A 115 -9.46 -2.93 -13.36
N THR A 116 -8.38 -3.55 -12.86
CA THR A 116 -7.18 -2.82 -12.41
C THR A 116 -5.88 -3.35 -12.99
N TYR A 117 -5.88 -4.46 -13.73
CA TYR A 117 -4.66 -5.07 -14.32
C TYR A 117 -3.85 -4.15 -15.24
N LYS A 118 -4.46 -3.05 -15.72
CA LYS A 118 -3.81 -2.00 -16.53
C LYS A 118 -3.51 -0.69 -15.76
N SER A 119 -3.72 -0.69 -14.46
CA SER A 119 -3.52 0.46 -13.56
C SER A 119 -2.27 0.27 -12.68
N ASN A 120 -1.95 1.25 -11.82
CA ASN A 120 -0.90 1.09 -10.81
C ASN A 120 -1.41 0.46 -9.50
N GLN A 121 -2.64 -0.06 -9.47
CA GLN A 121 -3.22 -0.67 -8.28
C GLN A 121 -2.83 -2.15 -8.20
N PRO A 122 -2.25 -2.62 -7.08
CA PRO A 122 -1.82 -3.99 -6.92
C PRO A 122 -3.02 -4.93 -6.73
N TYR A 123 -2.98 -6.10 -7.34
CA TYR A 123 -3.91 -7.20 -7.04
C TYR A 123 -3.50 -7.94 -5.77
N GLN A 124 -2.20 -8.18 -5.60
CA GLN A 124 -1.67 -8.91 -4.46
C GLN A 124 -0.30 -8.36 -4.05
N VAL A 125 -0.07 -8.28 -2.75
CA VAL A 125 1.22 -7.92 -2.16
C VAL A 125 1.64 -9.04 -1.22
N THR A 126 2.84 -9.57 -1.40
CA THR A 126 3.42 -10.56 -0.49
C THR A 126 4.69 -10.00 0.13
N VAL A 127 4.73 -9.90 1.45
CA VAL A 127 5.94 -9.59 2.21
C VAL A 127 6.56 -10.89 2.69
N ARG A 128 7.87 -11.03 2.52
CA ARG A 128 8.65 -12.19 2.97
C ARG A 128 9.89 -11.71 3.71
N ASP A 129 10.16 -12.30 4.85
CA ASP A 129 11.46 -12.16 5.50
C ASP A 129 12.21 -13.47 5.35
N ASN A 130 13.31 -13.44 4.60
CA ASN A 130 14.26 -14.55 4.60
C ASN A 130 15.10 -14.44 5.87
N ARG A 131 15.01 -15.45 6.73
CA ARG A 131 15.82 -15.57 7.94
C ARG A 131 16.53 -16.91 7.90
N ALA A 132 17.65 -17.02 8.60
CA ALA A 132 18.37 -18.30 8.72
C ALA A 132 17.48 -19.47 9.23
N SER A 133 16.37 -19.17 9.92
CA SER A 133 15.39 -20.12 10.43
C SER A 133 14.28 -20.51 9.42
N GLY A 134 14.25 -19.92 8.22
CA GLY A 134 13.19 -20.11 7.22
C GLY A 134 12.55 -18.79 6.76
N TYR A 135 11.54 -18.89 5.89
CA TYR A 135 10.82 -17.74 5.34
C TYR A 135 9.51 -17.51 6.09
N ASP A 136 9.34 -16.33 6.69
CA ASP A 136 8.02 -15.84 7.09
C ASP A 136 7.38 -15.14 5.89
N SER A 137 6.12 -15.46 5.56
CA SER A 137 5.42 -14.82 4.46
C SER A 137 4.00 -14.39 4.83
N ALA A 138 3.66 -13.16 4.49
CA ALA A 138 2.34 -12.57 4.66
C ALA A 138 1.84 -12.09 3.29
N THR A 139 0.62 -12.45 2.91
CA THR A 139 0.06 -12.06 1.60
C THR A 139 -1.25 -11.33 1.78
N THR A 140 -1.36 -10.15 1.16
CA THR A 140 -2.59 -9.37 1.10
C THR A 140 -3.10 -9.30 -0.33
N THR A 141 -4.37 -9.63 -0.55
CA THR A 141 -5.04 -9.59 -1.86
C THR A 141 -6.13 -8.52 -1.87
N TYR A 142 -6.25 -7.80 -2.97
CA TYR A 142 -7.16 -6.68 -3.14
C TYR A 142 -8.14 -6.95 -4.28
N ALA A 143 -9.40 -6.59 -4.08
CA ALA A 143 -10.38 -6.48 -5.15
C ALA A 143 -10.81 -5.02 -5.28
N TYR A 144 -11.07 -4.59 -6.52
CA TYR A 144 -11.44 -3.22 -6.84
C TYR A 144 -12.69 -3.18 -7.69
N ASP A 145 -13.41 -2.06 -7.66
CA ASP A 145 -14.45 -1.77 -8.63
C ASP A 145 -13.87 -1.20 -9.94
N LYS A 146 -14.76 -0.89 -10.90
CA LYS A 146 -14.40 -0.36 -12.23
C LYS A 146 -13.70 1.00 -12.21
N VAL A 147 -13.83 1.76 -11.13
CA VAL A 147 -13.21 3.10 -10.98
C VAL A 147 -12.01 3.07 -10.03
N GLY A 148 -11.62 1.88 -9.56
CA GLY A 148 -10.44 1.64 -8.76
C GLY A 148 -10.63 1.90 -7.26
N ASN A 149 -11.86 1.87 -6.74
CA ASN A 149 -12.07 1.83 -5.29
C ASN A 149 -11.81 0.41 -4.77
N VAL A 150 -11.19 0.28 -3.60
CA VAL A 150 -10.94 -1.02 -2.96
C VAL A 150 -12.24 -1.57 -2.40
N MET A 151 -12.74 -2.68 -2.94
CA MET A 151 -13.96 -3.35 -2.51
C MET A 151 -13.71 -4.42 -1.45
N SER A 152 -12.54 -5.08 -1.48
CA SER A 152 -12.17 -6.03 -0.43
C SER A 152 -10.67 -6.12 -0.26
N VAL A 153 -10.26 -6.39 0.98
CA VAL A 153 -8.87 -6.69 1.36
C VAL A 153 -8.86 -8.02 2.11
N ASP A 154 -8.03 -8.96 1.67
CA ASP A 154 -7.90 -10.31 2.22
C ASP A 154 -6.45 -10.55 2.66
N GLY A 155 -6.21 -11.17 3.81
CA GLY A 155 -4.87 -11.33 4.41
C GLY A 155 -4.57 -10.39 5.59
N PRO A 156 -3.40 -10.55 6.26
CA PRO A 156 -2.21 -11.25 5.78
C PRO A 156 -2.16 -12.77 5.98
N LEU A 157 -3.11 -13.34 6.73
CA LEU A 157 -3.18 -14.77 6.99
C LEU A 157 -3.70 -15.52 5.77
N SER A 158 -3.39 -16.81 5.68
CA SER A 158 -3.93 -17.65 4.62
C SER A 158 -5.42 -17.91 4.83
N GLY A 159 -6.15 -18.07 3.72
CA GLY A 159 -7.60 -18.29 3.74
C GLY A 159 -8.36 -17.01 3.41
N THR A 160 -9.61 -16.91 3.88
CA THR A 160 -10.51 -15.77 3.64
C THR A 160 -11.10 -15.18 4.92
N ASN A 161 -10.60 -15.65 6.07
CA ASN A 161 -11.16 -15.37 7.38
C ASN A 161 -10.89 -13.93 7.84
N ASP A 162 -9.76 -13.37 7.40
CA ASP A 162 -9.35 -11.99 7.63
C ASP A 162 -9.77 -11.04 6.48
N LYS A 163 -10.66 -11.50 5.60
CA LYS A 163 -11.21 -10.68 4.52
C LYS A 163 -12.19 -9.62 5.02
N SER A 164 -11.93 -8.38 4.65
CA SER A 164 -12.78 -7.20 4.89
C SER A 164 -13.33 -6.65 3.58
N PHE A 165 -14.41 -5.87 3.67
CA PHE A 165 -15.11 -5.30 2.52
C PHE A 165 -15.41 -3.81 2.71
N THR A 166 -15.53 -3.10 1.61
CA THR A 166 -15.97 -1.71 1.59
C THR A 166 -16.91 -1.48 0.41
N THR A 167 -18.04 -0.83 0.66
CA THR A 167 -18.96 -0.40 -0.39
C THR A 167 -18.92 1.12 -0.54
N TYR A 168 -19.33 1.61 -1.71
CA TYR A 168 -19.24 3.03 -2.06
C TYR A 168 -20.52 3.51 -2.71
N ASP A 169 -20.81 4.79 -2.54
CA ASP A 169 -21.84 5.49 -3.31
C ASP A 169 -21.32 5.94 -4.69
N ALA A 170 -22.19 6.56 -5.47
CA ALA A 170 -21.85 7.08 -6.79
C ALA A 170 -20.75 8.18 -6.76
N ASN A 171 -20.57 8.85 -5.61
CA ASN A 171 -19.55 9.87 -5.40
C ASN A 171 -18.24 9.29 -4.84
N ARG A 172 -18.12 7.94 -4.78
CA ARG A 172 -16.97 7.21 -4.24
C ARG A 172 -16.72 7.44 -2.75
N ARG A 173 -17.76 7.85 -2.00
CA ARG A 173 -17.71 7.92 -0.55
C ARG A 173 -18.08 6.54 0.00
N LYS A 174 -17.41 6.11 1.07
CA LYS A 174 -17.68 4.82 1.70
C LYS A 174 -19.10 4.81 2.24
N ILE A 175 -19.86 3.75 1.98
CA ILE A 175 -21.16 3.51 2.62
C ILE A 175 -20.95 2.54 3.78
N PHE A 176 -20.48 1.33 3.52
CA PHE A 176 -20.17 0.35 4.56
C PHE A 176 -18.68 0.04 4.64
N GLU A 177 -18.15 -0.05 5.85
CA GLU A 177 -16.88 -0.72 6.16
C GLU A 177 -17.19 -1.99 6.95
N ILE A 178 -16.83 -3.15 6.38
CA ILE A 178 -17.19 -4.46 6.93
C ILE A 178 -15.90 -5.18 7.27
N GLY A 179 -15.68 -5.40 8.55
CA GLY A 179 -14.50 -6.06 9.08
C GLY A 179 -14.45 -7.56 8.76
N PRO A 180 -13.30 -8.18 9.06
CA PRO A 180 -13.15 -9.63 9.00
C PRO A 180 -14.06 -10.33 10.01
N ILE A 181 -14.16 -11.65 9.88
CA ILE A 181 -14.88 -12.49 10.84
C ILE A 181 -14.05 -12.53 12.13
N PRO A 182 -14.54 -12.03 13.28
CA PRO A 182 -13.78 -12.04 14.52
C PRO A 182 -13.42 -13.48 14.93
N GLY A 183 -12.13 -13.73 15.20
CA GLY A 183 -11.63 -15.08 15.51
C GLY A 183 -11.57 -16.03 14.31
N GLY A 184 -11.89 -15.56 13.11
CA GLY A 184 -11.75 -16.29 11.85
C GLY A 184 -12.70 -17.47 11.66
N THR A 185 -13.79 -17.56 12.43
CA THR A 185 -14.80 -18.62 12.28
C THR A 185 -16.21 -18.06 12.45
N GLY A 186 -17.18 -18.66 11.76
CA GLY A 186 -18.58 -18.22 11.76
C GLY A 186 -18.87 -17.17 10.69
N VAL A 187 -19.95 -16.42 10.88
CA VAL A 187 -20.49 -15.48 9.89
C VAL A 187 -20.53 -14.04 10.39
N HIS A 188 -20.28 -13.81 11.68
CA HIS A 188 -20.44 -12.49 12.29
C HIS A 188 -19.32 -11.55 11.85
N ARG A 189 -19.66 -10.28 11.60
CA ARG A 189 -18.71 -9.25 11.17
C ARG A 189 -18.96 -7.95 11.92
N ARG A 190 -17.91 -7.18 12.19
CA ARG A 190 -18.06 -5.78 12.64
C ARG A 190 -18.38 -4.91 11.42
N VAL A 191 -19.29 -3.96 11.58
CA VAL A 191 -19.74 -3.11 10.47
C VAL A 191 -19.82 -1.66 10.92
N VAL A 192 -19.35 -0.75 10.07
CA VAL A 192 -19.54 0.69 10.18
C VAL A 192 -20.35 1.15 8.96
N HIS A 193 -21.37 1.98 9.18
CA HIS A 193 -22.20 2.56 8.12
C HIS A 193 -22.14 4.08 8.17
N HIS A 194 -21.87 4.68 7.01
CA HIS A 194 -21.66 6.12 6.85
C HIS A 194 -22.83 6.75 6.10
N TRP A 195 -23.32 7.86 6.63
CA TRP A 195 -24.39 8.64 6.05
C TRP A 195 -23.92 10.05 5.73
N TYR A 196 -24.29 10.52 4.54
CA TYR A 196 -23.91 11.83 4.07
C TYR A 196 -25.13 12.68 3.72
N ASP A 197 -24.99 13.99 3.89
CA ASP A 197 -25.98 14.96 3.47
C ASP A 197 -25.84 15.27 1.97
N ALA A 198 -26.74 16.14 1.48
CA ALA A 198 -26.77 16.57 0.08
C ALA A 198 -25.51 17.36 -0.33
N ASP A 199 -24.82 17.99 0.63
CA ASP A 199 -23.62 18.80 0.38
C ASP A 199 -22.34 17.98 0.43
N GLY A 200 -22.42 16.69 0.70
CA GLY A 200 -21.25 15.82 0.70
C GLY A 200 -20.78 15.36 2.07
N ARG A 201 -21.29 15.97 3.14
CA ARG A 201 -20.70 15.88 4.48
C ARG A 201 -21.25 14.69 5.25
N GLU A 202 -20.39 13.99 5.95
CA GLU A 202 -20.81 12.90 6.82
C GLU A 202 -21.53 13.48 8.05
N TRP A 203 -22.81 13.16 8.20
CA TRP A 203 -23.62 13.64 9.33
C TRP A 203 -23.96 12.54 10.33
N LYS A 204 -23.77 11.26 9.97
CA LYS A 204 -24.00 10.14 10.86
C LYS A 204 -23.10 8.95 10.53
N THR A 205 -22.52 8.36 11.56
CA THR A 205 -21.74 7.12 11.50
C THR A 205 -22.34 6.12 12.47
N GLU A 206 -22.78 4.98 11.98
CA GLU A 206 -23.34 3.89 12.80
C GLU A 206 -22.31 2.79 12.96
N ASN A 207 -22.12 2.30 14.18
CA ASN A 207 -21.29 1.14 14.47
C ASN A 207 -22.18 -0.02 14.91
N GLY A 208 -21.82 -1.22 14.47
CA GLY A 208 -22.56 -2.41 14.85
C GLY A 208 -21.93 -3.67 14.28
N TYR A 209 -22.78 -4.64 13.97
CA TYR A 209 -22.35 -5.94 13.47
C TYR A 209 -23.32 -6.47 12.41
N SER A 210 -22.88 -7.46 11.64
CA SER A 210 -23.76 -8.32 10.86
C SER A 210 -23.78 -9.72 11.46
N ASN A 211 -24.94 -10.36 11.44
CA ASN A 211 -25.13 -11.78 11.80
C ASN A 211 -25.01 -12.72 10.58
N THR A 212 -24.64 -12.17 9.43
CA THR A 212 -24.46 -12.90 8.17
C THR A 212 -23.06 -12.63 7.61
N ASP A 213 -22.63 -13.49 6.69
CA ASP A 213 -21.37 -13.33 5.94
C ASP A 213 -21.46 -12.31 4.80
N ALA A 214 -22.52 -11.49 4.80
CA ALA A 214 -22.77 -10.46 3.80
C ALA A 214 -21.60 -9.49 3.65
N THR A 215 -21.43 -9.03 2.41
CA THR A 215 -20.30 -8.20 1.97
C THR A 215 -20.73 -6.81 1.51
N ASP A 216 -22.04 -6.53 1.58
CA ASP A 216 -22.70 -5.32 1.09
C ASP A 216 -23.40 -4.52 2.19
N GLY A 217 -23.35 -5.00 3.44
CA GLY A 217 -24.05 -4.41 4.59
C GLY A 217 -25.43 -5.02 4.84
N SER A 218 -25.90 -5.96 4.02
CA SER A 218 -27.13 -6.70 4.32
C SER A 218 -27.00 -7.45 5.65
N GLY A 219 -28.01 -7.33 6.51
CA GLY A 219 -27.96 -7.89 7.86
C GLY A 219 -27.24 -7.03 8.90
N PHE A 220 -26.87 -5.78 8.57
CA PHE A 220 -26.35 -4.83 9.55
C PHE A 220 -27.34 -4.55 10.68
N VAL A 221 -26.86 -4.68 11.91
CA VAL A 221 -27.55 -4.36 13.15
C VAL A 221 -26.76 -3.27 13.85
N VAL A 222 -27.40 -2.11 14.06
CA VAL A 222 -26.79 -0.94 14.71
C VAL A 222 -26.70 -1.18 16.22
N VAL A 223 -25.54 -0.87 16.82
CA VAL A 223 -25.30 -0.92 18.26
C VAL A 223 -25.16 0.47 18.87
N ASN A 224 -24.53 1.40 18.15
CA ASN A 224 -24.45 2.80 18.51
C ASN A 224 -24.25 3.64 17.26
N PHE A 225 -24.47 4.93 17.38
CA PHE A 225 -24.13 5.87 16.31
C PHE A 225 -23.66 7.19 16.87
N THR A 226 -22.82 7.85 16.08
CA THR A 226 -22.45 9.24 16.25
C THR A 226 -23.17 10.06 15.19
N ARG A 227 -23.78 11.19 15.55
CA ARG A 227 -24.29 12.15 14.57
C ARG A 227 -23.73 13.54 14.79
N VAL A 228 -23.57 14.28 13.71
CA VAL A 228 -23.14 15.68 13.70
C VAL A 228 -24.26 16.51 13.08
N THR A 229 -24.68 17.57 13.77
CA THR A 229 -25.52 18.60 13.17
C THR A 229 -24.66 19.68 12.56
N PHE A 230 -25.08 20.25 11.45
CA PHE A 230 -24.40 21.36 10.80
C PHE A 230 -25.27 22.61 10.82
N ASP A 231 -24.63 23.77 10.96
CA ASP A 231 -25.32 25.05 10.76
C ASP A 231 -25.50 25.39 9.28
N ALA A 232 -26.20 26.49 8.98
CA ALA A 232 -26.46 26.94 7.61
C ALA A 232 -25.19 27.34 6.83
N ALA A 233 -24.08 27.64 7.52
CA ALA A 233 -22.78 27.90 6.89
C ALA A 233 -21.94 26.62 6.71
N GLY A 234 -22.50 25.49 7.15
CA GLY A 234 -21.95 24.16 7.01
C GLY A 234 -20.91 23.75 8.05
N ARG A 235 -20.81 24.49 9.15
CA ARG A 235 -19.88 24.20 10.25
C ARG A 235 -20.47 23.16 11.19
N PRO A 236 -19.65 22.25 11.75
CA PRO A 236 -20.13 21.29 12.73
C PRO A 236 -20.61 22.02 13.98
N GLY A 237 -21.86 21.77 14.35
CA GLY A 237 -22.48 22.27 15.57
C GLY A 237 -22.28 21.27 16.70
N ARG A 238 -23.23 20.34 16.85
CA ARG A 238 -23.24 19.37 17.94
C ARG A 238 -22.90 17.98 17.43
N THR A 239 -21.99 17.31 18.11
CA THR A 239 -21.73 15.87 17.96
C THR A 239 -22.39 15.12 19.12
N GLU A 240 -23.18 14.11 18.82
CA GLU A 240 -23.87 13.27 19.80
C GLU A 240 -23.51 11.80 19.58
N VAL A 241 -23.25 11.06 20.66
CA VAL A 241 -23.12 9.60 20.66
C VAL A 241 -24.36 9.02 21.29
N VAL A 242 -25.03 8.09 20.60
CA VAL A 242 -26.31 7.51 21.00
C VAL A 242 -26.24 5.99 20.93
N GLN A 243 -26.76 5.32 21.96
CA GLN A 243 -27.04 3.89 21.95
C GLN A 243 -28.55 3.70 21.68
N PRO A 244 -28.97 2.91 20.68
CA PRO A 244 -30.36 2.62 20.37
C PRO A 244 -31.07 1.84 21.49
#